data_AF-Q3J5D7-F1
#
_entry.id   AF-Q3J5D7-F1
#
_cell.length_a   1.000
_cell.length_b   1.000
_cell.length_c   1.000
_cell.angle_alpha   90.00
_cell.angle_beta   90.00
_cell.angle_gamma   90.00
#
_symmetry.space_group_name_H-M   'P 1'
#
loop_
_entity.id
_entity.type
_entity.pdbx_description
1 polymer ?
#
loop_
_entity_poly.entity_id
_entity_poly.type
_entity_poly.pdbx_seq_one_letter_code
_entity_poly.pdbx_strand_id
1 'polypeptide(L)'
;MDGVAERQMMGEDSPPSGDDPRAEARALLAELTALRADLFRRADARMADWATRVRRLEFLPSVANMADWLALREADLTTLQPRLSRLGLSTLGRLDGHVPPSLEAVIAALSAIAGLEGPAFPDRESFDPELRSLHARRDALFGARDTAPGTRILVTLPSEAASDPAIVRELVAAGADAFRINCAHDGPEAWAAMIGHIRKSERMTGRKLPISMDLGGPKFRVTKTGGPLPKRLQAGDRFAFVEKPSLAPEGRGWAMLGHPALLAALAPGVQVSVDDGKLWATVIQTGRGHALLEVDRVGERGLKLKPGRGVNLPGSHLDVAALTEEDLAALDVVVAEADLVAFSFVQTPGDVRALIAAMEARACHPRPLPAILLKIETPMGLHLLPELIVEAGGSLPVGVMIARGDLAVEIGFDRLSEIQEEILWLCEAAKVPVVWATQVLEGMVKEGQASRAEVTDAAMSQRADCVMLNKGPHVAAAIEFLRDILIRMDRHQTKKSARLGPLRVWAG
;
A
#
# COMPACT_ATOMS: atom_id res chain seq x y z
N MET A 1 35.34 -38.73 74.02
CA MET A 1 36.65 -38.35 73.50
C MET A 1 36.53 -38.15 72.00
N ASP A 2 36.43 -36.97 71.44
CA ASP A 2 36.20 -35.59 71.87
C ASP A 2 36.53 -34.80 70.59
N GLY A 3 35.72 -33.83 70.22
CA GLY A 3 36.03 -33.05 69.02
C GLY A 3 34.87 -32.20 68.51
N VAL A 4 34.39 -31.31 69.37
CA VAL A 4 33.50 -30.21 69.01
C VAL A 4 34.31 -29.19 68.19
N ALA A 5 33.76 -28.72 67.07
CA ALA A 5 34.08 -27.39 66.53
C ALA A 5 32.87 -26.88 65.73
N GLU A 6 32.24 -25.85 66.29
CA GLU A 6 31.22 -24.99 65.69
C GLU A 6 31.66 -24.46 64.32
N ARG A 7 30.75 -24.47 63.35
CA ARG A 7 30.74 -23.50 62.25
C ARG A 7 29.33 -23.00 61.98
N GLN A 8 29.11 -21.78 62.46
CA GLN A 8 28.40 -20.68 61.81
C GLN A 8 27.03 -20.97 61.18
N MET A 9 26.01 -20.46 61.86
CA MET A 9 24.85 -19.82 61.21
C MET A 9 25.37 -18.82 60.16
N MET A 10 25.34 -19.20 58.89
CA MET A 10 25.24 -18.25 57.80
C MET A 10 23.77 -18.25 57.39
N GLY A 11 23.13 -17.09 57.54
CA GLY A 11 21.88 -16.83 56.84
C GLY A 11 22.14 -16.98 55.36
N GLU A 12 21.52 -17.98 54.76
CA GLU A 12 21.29 -17.98 53.32
C GLU A 12 20.22 -16.92 53.05
N ASP A 13 20.67 -15.69 52.82
CA ASP A 13 19.97 -14.77 51.93
C ASP A 13 19.85 -15.50 50.59
N SER A 14 18.75 -16.24 50.44
CA SER A 14 18.30 -16.71 49.14
C SER A 14 18.08 -15.46 48.28
N PRO A 15 18.62 -15.39 47.05
CA PRO A 15 18.31 -14.30 46.15
C PRO A 15 16.78 -14.24 45.96
N PRO A 16 16.16 -13.04 45.89
CA PRO A 16 14.72 -12.95 45.69
C PRO A 16 14.36 -13.69 44.40
N SER A 17 13.48 -14.68 44.53
CA SER A 17 12.97 -15.50 43.44
C SER A 17 12.42 -14.60 42.32
N GLY A 18 13.10 -14.56 41.17
CA GLY A 18 12.68 -13.83 39.96
C GLY A 18 11.42 -14.39 39.27
N ASP A 19 10.62 -15.17 39.99
CA ASP A 19 9.60 -16.09 39.48
C ASP A 19 8.24 -15.95 40.17
N ASP A 20 7.94 -14.88 40.93
CA ASP A 20 6.56 -14.63 41.39
C ASP A 20 5.71 -14.10 40.22
N PRO A 21 4.78 -14.89 39.65
CA PRO A 21 3.97 -14.45 38.52
C PRO A 21 3.04 -13.30 38.91
N ARG A 22 2.69 -13.16 40.20
CA ARG A 22 1.84 -12.07 40.70
C ARG A 22 2.61 -10.76 40.76
N ALA A 23 3.86 -10.78 41.24
CA ALA A 23 4.71 -9.60 41.26
C ALA A 23 4.98 -9.10 39.83
N GLU A 24 5.30 -10.00 38.90
CA GLU A 24 5.49 -9.65 37.48
C GLU A 24 4.21 -9.10 36.86
N ALA A 25 3.06 -9.72 37.15
CA ALA A 25 1.77 -9.23 36.65
C ALA A 25 1.45 -7.82 37.16
N ARG A 26 1.78 -7.49 38.42
CA ARG A 26 1.63 -6.12 38.96
C ARG A 26 2.53 -5.10 38.24
N ALA A 27 3.78 -5.47 37.97
CA ALA A 27 4.71 -4.61 37.24
C ALA A 27 4.20 -4.34 35.81
N LEU A 28 3.86 -5.40 35.07
CA LEU A 28 3.30 -5.29 33.72
C LEU A 28 1.97 -4.52 33.69
N LEU A 29 1.11 -4.70 34.71
CA LEU A 29 -0.15 -3.97 34.82
C LEU A 29 0.09 -2.47 34.96
N ALA A 30 1.05 -2.06 35.80
CA ALA A 30 1.42 -0.67 35.96
C ALA A 30 1.97 -0.07 34.65
N GLU A 31 2.88 -0.78 33.98
CA GLU A 31 3.47 -0.38 32.70
C GLU A 31 2.41 -0.24 31.59
N LEU A 32 1.53 -1.24 31.42
CA LEU A 32 0.46 -1.19 30.42
C LEU A 32 -0.61 -0.15 30.74
N THR A 33 -0.89 0.10 32.02
CA THR A 33 -1.83 1.17 32.40
C THR A 33 -1.26 2.54 32.06
N ALA A 34 0.03 2.77 32.30
CA ALA A 34 0.72 3.99 31.91
C ALA A 34 0.79 4.15 30.38
N LEU A 35 1.13 3.07 29.67
CA LEU A 35 1.12 3.03 28.21
C LEU A 35 -0.27 3.37 27.65
N ARG A 36 -1.34 2.77 28.19
CA ARG A 36 -2.72 3.04 27.78
C ARG A 36 -3.08 4.52 27.95
N ALA A 37 -2.76 5.10 29.11
CA ALA A 37 -3.05 6.50 29.38
C ALA A 37 -2.30 7.45 28.43
N ASP A 38 -1.05 7.12 28.09
CA ASP A 38 -0.28 7.88 27.12
C ASP A 38 -0.77 7.73 25.68
N LEU A 39 -1.10 6.50 25.29
CA LEU A 39 -1.68 6.17 23.99
C LEU A 39 -2.96 6.97 23.76
N PHE A 40 -3.94 6.91 24.68
CA PHE A 40 -5.20 7.63 24.50
C PHE A 40 -5.00 9.15 24.46
N ARG A 41 -4.10 9.71 25.27
CA ARG A 41 -3.75 11.13 25.18
C ARG A 41 -3.26 11.52 23.78
N ARG A 42 -2.36 10.71 23.19
CA ARG A 42 -1.80 10.97 21.86
C ARG A 42 -2.80 10.68 20.73
N ALA A 43 -3.69 9.72 20.91
CA ALA A 43 -4.79 9.43 19.99
C ALA A 43 -5.82 10.56 20.00
N ASP A 44 -6.25 11.02 21.18
CA ASP A 44 -7.18 12.15 21.36
C ASP A 44 -6.64 13.43 20.70
N ALA A 45 -5.34 13.71 20.83
CA ALA A 45 -4.70 14.85 20.18
C ALA A 45 -4.80 14.80 18.65
N ARG A 46 -4.68 13.62 18.04
CA ARG A 46 -4.90 13.44 16.59
C ARG A 46 -6.37 13.57 16.22
N MET A 47 -7.24 12.94 17.02
CA MET A 47 -8.69 12.95 16.81
C MET A 47 -9.29 14.35 16.88
N ALA A 48 -8.71 15.27 17.67
CA ALA A 48 -9.15 16.65 17.76
C ALA A 48 -9.20 17.35 16.38
N ASP A 49 -8.25 17.04 15.50
CA ASP A 49 -8.26 17.53 14.11
C ASP A 49 -8.99 16.55 13.18
N TRP A 50 -8.66 15.26 13.24
CA TRP A 50 -9.16 14.25 12.30
C TRP A 50 -10.68 14.12 12.31
N ALA A 51 -11.32 14.17 13.48
CA ALA A 51 -12.78 14.06 13.59
C ALA A 51 -13.52 15.16 12.83
N THR A 52 -12.92 16.35 12.70
CA THR A 52 -13.54 17.49 12.00
C THR A 52 -13.64 17.29 10.49
N ARG A 53 -12.83 16.39 9.93
CA ARG A 53 -12.80 16.07 8.49
C ARG A 53 -13.72 14.91 8.10
N VAL A 54 -14.26 14.17 9.07
CA VAL A 54 -15.05 12.96 8.82
C VAL A 54 -16.54 13.28 8.77
N ARG A 55 -17.09 13.37 7.55
CA ARG A 55 -18.53 13.56 7.30
C ARG A 55 -19.31 12.24 7.30
N ARG A 56 -18.64 11.14 6.93
CA ARG A 56 -19.17 9.77 6.98
C ARG A 56 -19.01 9.17 8.37
N LEU A 57 -20.04 9.32 9.21
CA LEU A 57 -19.99 8.92 10.63
C LEU A 57 -19.70 7.42 10.81
N GLU A 58 -20.07 6.57 9.85
CA GLU A 58 -19.73 5.14 9.88
C GLU A 58 -18.22 4.86 9.74
N PHE A 59 -17.42 5.85 9.32
CA PHE A 59 -15.98 5.77 9.20
C PHE A 59 -15.24 6.23 10.46
N LEU A 60 -15.87 6.99 11.36
CA LEU A 60 -15.25 7.49 12.60
C LEU A 60 -14.58 6.40 13.46
N PRO A 61 -15.20 5.21 13.70
CA PRO A 61 -14.54 4.15 14.48
C PRO A 61 -13.27 3.60 13.83
N SER A 62 -13.15 3.74 12.51
CA SER A 62 -11.94 3.34 11.78
C SER A 62 -10.81 4.36 11.97
N VAL A 63 -11.16 5.65 11.94
CA VAL A 63 -10.22 6.75 12.17
C VAL A 63 -9.71 6.74 13.62
N ALA A 64 -10.61 6.50 14.58
CA ALA A 64 -10.25 6.36 15.99
C ALA A 64 -9.27 5.20 16.22
N ASN A 65 -9.59 4.00 15.74
CA ASN A 65 -8.69 2.85 15.89
C ASN A 65 -7.34 3.05 15.17
N MET A 66 -7.31 3.73 14.02
CA MET A 66 -6.06 4.11 13.35
C MET A 66 -5.23 5.09 14.20
N ALA A 67 -5.87 6.08 14.86
CA ALA A 67 -5.19 7.00 15.76
C ALA A 67 -4.61 6.27 16.99
N ASP A 68 -5.38 5.35 17.58
CA ASP A 68 -4.92 4.47 18.66
C ASP A 68 -3.74 3.60 18.23
N TRP A 69 -3.82 3.02 17.03
CA TRP A 69 -2.76 2.19 16.46
C TRP A 69 -1.46 2.98 16.25
N LEU A 70 -1.53 4.17 15.65
CA LEU A 70 -0.35 5.03 15.46
C LEU A 70 0.26 5.42 16.80
N ALA A 71 -0.57 5.81 17.77
CA ALA A 71 -0.10 6.13 19.11
C ALA A 71 0.57 4.91 19.78
N LEU A 72 0.03 3.70 19.60
CA LEU A 72 0.68 2.50 20.11
C LEU A 72 2.02 2.23 19.43
N ARG A 73 2.12 2.37 18.11
CA ARG A 73 3.31 2.01 17.31
C ARG A 73 4.48 2.98 17.49
N GLU A 74 4.23 4.14 18.08
CA GLU A 74 5.25 5.08 18.55
C GLU A 74 5.89 4.68 19.90
N ALA A 75 5.30 3.70 20.61
CA ALA A 75 5.86 3.15 21.83
C ALA A 75 6.74 1.92 21.56
N ASP A 76 7.79 1.74 22.37
CA ASP A 76 8.60 0.52 22.34
C ASP A 76 7.89 -0.60 23.13
N LEU A 77 7.40 -1.61 22.40
CA LEU A 77 6.73 -2.78 22.98
C LEU A 77 7.69 -3.96 23.21
N THR A 78 8.94 -3.88 22.75
CA THR A 78 9.85 -5.03 22.67
C THR A 78 10.20 -5.61 24.04
N THR A 79 10.21 -4.77 25.08
CA THR A 79 10.48 -5.17 26.47
C THR A 79 9.27 -5.83 27.15
N LEU A 80 8.05 -5.46 26.74
CA LEU A 80 6.79 -5.98 27.30
C LEU A 80 6.47 -7.37 26.76
N GLN A 81 6.74 -7.62 25.48
CA GLN A 81 6.29 -8.82 24.78
C GLN A 81 6.80 -10.14 25.38
N PRO A 82 8.11 -10.32 25.68
CA PRO A 82 8.59 -11.57 26.29
C PRO A 82 7.99 -11.80 27.68
N ARG A 83 7.80 -10.73 28.45
CA ARG A 83 7.25 -10.77 29.81
C ARG A 83 5.76 -11.14 29.80
N LEU A 84 4.98 -10.57 28.88
CA LEU A 84 3.59 -10.96 28.63
C LEU A 84 3.48 -12.42 28.19
N SER A 85 4.35 -12.86 27.27
CA SER A 85 4.40 -14.25 26.78
C SER A 85 4.68 -15.25 27.91
N ARG A 86 5.58 -14.91 28.84
CA ARG A 86 5.89 -15.73 30.02
C ARG A 86 4.67 -15.97 30.92
N LEU A 87 3.73 -15.03 30.95
CA LEU A 87 2.44 -15.17 31.66
C LEU A 87 1.34 -15.81 30.80
N GLY A 88 1.66 -16.28 29.58
CA GLY A 88 0.69 -16.86 28.64
C GLY A 88 -0.25 -15.83 28.00
N LEU A 89 0.08 -14.55 28.07
CA LEU A 89 -0.75 -13.46 27.55
C LEU A 89 -0.40 -13.10 26.11
N SER A 90 -1.33 -12.40 25.45
CA SER A 90 -1.10 -11.82 24.12
C SER A 90 0.10 -10.88 24.14
N THR A 91 0.99 -11.03 23.16
CA THR A 91 2.14 -10.12 22.93
C THR A 91 1.76 -8.88 22.13
N LEU A 92 0.46 -8.54 22.05
CA LEU A 92 -0.05 -7.37 21.34
C LEU A 92 0.26 -7.37 19.82
N GLY A 93 0.73 -8.48 19.26
CA GLY A 93 1.14 -8.56 17.85
C GLY A 93 0.00 -8.67 16.84
N ARG A 94 -1.26 -8.83 17.30
CA ARG A 94 -2.44 -9.11 16.46
C ARG A 94 -3.61 -8.14 16.69
N LEU A 95 -3.34 -6.92 17.16
CA LEU A 95 -4.36 -5.98 17.63
C LEU A 95 -4.79 -4.93 16.61
N ASP A 96 -4.24 -4.92 15.40
CA ASP A 96 -4.22 -3.73 14.54
C ASP A 96 -5.62 -3.19 14.27
N GLY A 97 -6.56 -4.07 13.93
CA GLY A 97 -7.95 -3.70 13.69
C GLY A 97 -8.77 -3.34 14.95
N HIS A 98 -8.22 -3.53 16.16
CA HIS A 98 -8.92 -3.60 17.45
C HIS A 98 -8.01 -3.24 18.65
N VAL A 99 -7.37 -2.06 18.59
CA VAL A 99 -6.31 -1.68 19.53
C VAL A 99 -6.85 -1.56 20.96
N PRO A 100 -7.91 -0.76 21.26
CA PRO A 100 -8.38 -0.61 22.64
C PRO A 100 -8.86 -1.94 23.27
N PRO A 101 -9.73 -2.74 22.61
CA PRO A 101 -10.19 -4.01 23.18
C PRO A 101 -9.05 -4.99 23.47
N SER A 102 -8.03 -5.05 22.60
CA SER A 102 -6.89 -5.93 22.83
C SER A 102 -6.08 -5.53 24.07
N LEU A 103 -5.85 -4.23 24.25
CA LEU A 103 -5.10 -3.70 25.39
C LEU A 103 -5.89 -3.89 26.70
N GLU A 104 -7.19 -3.62 26.67
CA GLU A 104 -8.09 -3.82 27.81
C GLU A 104 -8.19 -5.28 28.24
N ALA A 105 -8.23 -6.22 27.28
CA ALA A 105 -8.23 -7.65 27.59
C ALA A 105 -6.95 -8.09 28.31
N VAL A 106 -5.79 -7.56 27.90
CA VAL A 106 -4.51 -7.86 28.58
C VAL A 106 -4.46 -7.24 29.98
N ILE A 107 -4.94 -6.00 30.15
CA ILE A 107 -5.02 -5.33 31.45
C ILE A 107 -5.95 -6.09 32.41
N ALA A 108 -7.12 -6.54 31.93
CA ALA A 108 -8.05 -7.36 32.71
C ALA A 108 -7.39 -8.70 33.14
N ALA A 109 -6.69 -9.37 32.23
CA ALA A 109 -5.97 -10.61 32.54
C ALA A 109 -4.85 -10.41 33.57
N LEU A 110 -4.06 -9.34 33.43
CA LEU A 110 -3.00 -9.00 34.39
C LEU A 110 -3.55 -8.68 35.78
N SER A 111 -4.68 -7.96 35.85
CA SER A 111 -5.36 -7.67 37.13
C SER A 111 -5.78 -8.96 37.83
N ALA A 112 -6.37 -9.91 37.08
CA ALA A 112 -6.74 -11.22 37.60
C ALA A 112 -5.52 -12.04 38.09
N ILE A 113 -4.43 -12.08 37.31
CA ILE A 113 -3.19 -12.79 37.71
C ILE A 113 -2.57 -12.15 38.96
N ALA A 114 -2.57 -10.81 39.04
CA ALA A 114 -2.04 -10.06 40.18
C ALA A 114 -2.87 -10.22 41.48
N GLY A 115 -4.08 -10.77 41.38
CA GLY A 115 -5.04 -10.86 42.47
C GLY A 115 -5.61 -9.50 42.89
N LEU A 116 -5.77 -8.59 41.93
CA LEU A 116 -6.32 -7.25 42.13
C LEU A 116 -7.71 -7.15 41.50
N GLU A 117 -8.57 -6.29 42.04
CA GLU A 117 -9.77 -5.87 41.32
C GLU A 117 -9.35 -5.06 40.08
N GLY A 118 -10.00 -5.34 38.94
CA GLY A 118 -9.63 -4.77 37.65
C GLY A 118 -10.83 -4.59 36.72
N PRO A 119 -10.62 -4.05 35.51
CA PRO A 119 -11.69 -3.88 34.54
C PRO A 119 -12.25 -5.24 34.09
N ALA A 120 -13.49 -5.23 33.61
CA ALA A 120 -14.07 -6.40 32.97
C ALA A 120 -13.33 -6.74 31.66
N PHE A 121 -13.36 -8.02 31.27
CA PHE A 121 -12.91 -8.39 29.94
C PHE A 121 -13.83 -7.76 28.88
N PRO A 122 -13.28 -7.26 27.76
CA PRO A 122 -14.10 -6.72 26.68
C PRO A 122 -15.01 -7.78 26.05
N ASP A 123 -16.17 -7.35 25.56
CA ASP A 123 -17.12 -8.22 24.89
C ASP A 123 -16.55 -8.79 23.59
N ARG A 124 -17.02 -9.98 23.19
CA ARG A 124 -16.63 -10.61 21.92
C ARG A 124 -16.92 -9.73 20.71
N GLU A 125 -18.01 -8.97 20.78
CA GLU A 125 -18.38 -8.00 19.75
C GLU A 125 -17.42 -6.81 19.67
N SER A 126 -16.49 -6.60 20.59
CA SER A 126 -15.46 -5.57 20.42
C SER A 126 -14.35 -6.00 19.48
N PHE A 127 -14.25 -7.30 19.15
CA PHE A 127 -13.20 -7.85 18.28
C PHE A 127 -13.70 -8.16 16.85
N ASP A 128 -14.97 -8.51 16.69
CA ASP A 128 -15.53 -9.13 15.46
C ASP A 128 -16.13 -8.15 14.41
N PRO A 129 -16.90 -7.10 14.78
CA PRO A 129 -17.41 -6.10 13.85
C PRO A 129 -16.34 -5.42 13.00
N GLU A 130 -15.11 -5.40 13.49
CA GLU A 130 -13.99 -4.70 12.90
C GLU A 130 -13.42 -5.44 11.69
N LEU A 131 -13.26 -6.76 11.80
CA LEU A 131 -12.91 -7.62 10.67
C LEU A 131 -14.07 -7.71 9.66
N ARG A 132 -15.32 -7.78 10.15
CA ARG A 132 -16.51 -7.72 9.28
C ARG A 132 -16.57 -6.44 8.47
N SER A 133 -16.21 -5.30 9.06
CA SER A 133 -16.19 -4.00 8.38
C SER A 133 -15.16 -3.97 7.25
N LEU A 134 -13.93 -4.47 7.48
CA LEU A 134 -12.91 -4.55 6.44
C LEU A 134 -13.35 -5.46 5.28
N HIS A 135 -13.87 -6.65 5.58
CA HIS A 135 -14.36 -7.58 4.55
C HIS A 135 -15.54 -6.99 3.75
N ALA A 136 -16.50 -6.35 4.42
CA ALA A 136 -17.63 -5.71 3.75
C ALA A 136 -17.16 -4.58 2.82
N ARG A 137 -16.19 -3.77 3.25
CA ARG A 137 -15.59 -2.72 2.42
C ARG A 137 -14.83 -3.30 1.23
N ARG A 138 -14.02 -4.36 1.43
CA ARG A 138 -13.36 -5.08 0.32
C ARG A 138 -14.40 -5.55 -0.70
N ASP A 139 -15.48 -6.17 -0.23
CA ASP A 139 -16.51 -6.74 -1.11
C ASP A 139 -17.30 -5.65 -1.85
N ALA A 140 -17.53 -4.51 -1.21
CA ALA A 140 -18.13 -3.35 -1.86
C ALA A 140 -17.23 -2.78 -2.98
N LEU A 141 -15.92 -2.70 -2.75
CA LEU A 141 -14.94 -2.12 -3.66
C LEU A 141 -14.52 -3.07 -4.79
N PHE A 142 -14.34 -4.35 -4.50
CA PHE A 142 -13.71 -5.32 -5.42
C PHE A 142 -14.59 -6.54 -5.73
N GLY A 143 -15.86 -6.52 -5.32
CA GLY A 143 -16.84 -7.55 -5.62
C GLY A 143 -16.97 -8.57 -4.48
N ALA A 144 -18.21 -8.93 -4.16
CA ALA A 144 -18.51 -9.93 -3.14
C ALA A 144 -18.29 -11.35 -3.68
N ARG A 145 -17.87 -12.26 -2.80
CA ARG A 145 -17.70 -13.68 -3.09
C ARG A 145 -17.84 -14.51 -1.81
N ASP A 146 -18.61 -15.58 -1.89
CA ASP A 146 -18.89 -16.49 -0.77
C ASP A 146 -17.88 -17.64 -0.65
N THR A 147 -16.99 -17.78 -1.63
CA THR A 147 -16.01 -18.87 -1.73
C THR A 147 -14.58 -18.36 -1.66
N ALA A 148 -13.65 -19.25 -1.27
CA ALA A 148 -12.22 -18.97 -1.29
C ALA A 148 -11.70 -18.71 -2.73
N PRO A 149 -10.63 -17.91 -2.89
CA PRO A 149 -9.92 -17.20 -1.83
C PRO A 149 -10.65 -15.94 -1.34
N GLY A 150 -10.36 -15.53 -0.10
CA GLY A 150 -10.85 -14.29 0.50
C GLY A 150 -10.26 -13.03 -0.15
N THR A 151 -9.04 -13.11 -0.68
CA THR A 151 -8.40 -12.04 -1.45
C THR A 151 -9.02 -11.92 -2.84
N ARG A 152 -9.24 -10.69 -3.32
CA ARG A 152 -9.81 -10.40 -4.65
C ARG A 152 -8.73 -10.24 -5.71
N ILE A 153 -9.10 -10.44 -6.98
CA ILE A 153 -8.19 -10.25 -8.12
C ILE A 153 -8.69 -9.10 -9.00
N LEU A 154 -7.93 -8.01 -9.04
CA LEU A 154 -8.13 -6.86 -9.92
C LEU A 154 -7.28 -7.03 -11.17
N VAL A 155 -7.88 -6.96 -12.35
CA VAL A 155 -7.17 -7.22 -13.62
C VAL A 155 -7.20 -5.99 -14.51
N THR A 156 -6.03 -5.56 -14.99
CA THR A 156 -5.93 -4.49 -15.98
C THR A 156 -6.38 -4.98 -17.35
N LEU A 157 -7.35 -4.31 -17.95
CA LEU A 157 -7.80 -4.67 -19.30
C LEU A 157 -6.78 -4.25 -20.37
N PRO A 158 -6.54 -5.12 -21.38
CA PRO A 158 -5.81 -4.76 -22.58
C PRO A 158 -6.68 -3.89 -23.51
N SER A 159 -6.04 -3.11 -24.40
CA SER A 159 -6.74 -2.20 -25.31
C SER A 159 -7.69 -2.95 -26.26
N GLU A 160 -7.29 -4.17 -26.61
CA GLU A 160 -8.03 -5.15 -27.42
C GLU A 160 -9.38 -5.53 -26.78
N ALA A 161 -9.55 -5.40 -25.46
CA ALA A 161 -10.82 -5.66 -24.80
C ALA A 161 -11.93 -4.67 -25.19
N ALA A 162 -11.57 -3.53 -25.81
CA ALA A 162 -12.54 -2.59 -26.37
C ALA A 162 -13.21 -3.13 -27.65
N SER A 163 -12.51 -3.93 -28.45
CA SER A 163 -13.02 -4.48 -29.71
C SER A 163 -13.43 -5.96 -29.61
N ASP A 164 -12.83 -6.70 -28.68
CA ASP A 164 -13.14 -8.12 -28.47
C ASP A 164 -13.79 -8.40 -27.10
N PRO A 165 -15.13 -8.60 -27.05
CA PRO A 165 -15.82 -8.96 -25.81
C PRO A 165 -15.46 -10.36 -25.30
N ALA A 166 -14.82 -11.22 -26.09
CA ALA A 166 -14.38 -12.54 -25.64
C ALA A 166 -13.31 -12.44 -24.54
N ILE A 167 -12.41 -11.45 -24.64
CA ILE A 167 -11.37 -11.21 -23.64
C ILE A 167 -11.98 -11.04 -22.25
N VAL A 168 -12.95 -10.13 -22.08
CA VAL A 168 -13.58 -9.90 -20.77
C VAL A 168 -14.24 -11.18 -20.24
N ARG A 169 -14.93 -11.95 -21.09
CA ARG A 169 -15.56 -13.21 -20.68
C ARG A 169 -14.54 -14.25 -20.20
N GLU A 170 -13.41 -14.36 -20.90
CA GLU A 170 -12.30 -15.23 -20.52
C GLU A 170 -11.73 -14.85 -19.16
N LEU A 171 -11.47 -13.57 -18.90
CA LEU A 171 -10.94 -13.11 -17.62
C LEU A 171 -11.93 -13.33 -16.46
N VAL A 172 -13.24 -13.13 -16.70
CA VAL A 172 -14.28 -13.44 -15.72
C VAL A 172 -14.32 -14.93 -15.40
N ALA A 173 -14.20 -15.79 -16.42
CA ALA A 173 -14.19 -17.25 -16.27
C ALA A 173 -12.94 -17.73 -15.52
N ALA A 174 -11.77 -17.15 -15.80
CA ALA A 174 -10.52 -17.43 -15.08
C ALA A 174 -10.58 -17.04 -13.60
N GLY A 175 -11.45 -16.09 -13.24
CA GLY A 175 -11.75 -15.76 -11.84
C GLY A 175 -11.43 -14.33 -11.43
N ALA A 176 -11.31 -13.39 -12.37
CA ALA A 176 -11.21 -11.96 -12.07
C ALA A 176 -12.43 -11.49 -11.24
N ASP A 177 -12.20 -10.59 -10.29
CA ASP A 177 -13.23 -10.03 -9.41
C ASP A 177 -13.57 -8.58 -9.74
N ALA A 178 -12.57 -7.82 -10.15
CA ALA A 178 -12.70 -6.43 -10.56
C ALA A 178 -11.81 -6.14 -11.78
N PHE A 179 -12.13 -5.09 -12.51
CA PHE A 179 -11.40 -4.67 -13.70
C PHE A 179 -10.82 -3.28 -13.55
N ARG A 180 -9.57 -3.12 -13.97
CA ARG A 180 -8.89 -1.83 -14.06
C ARG A 180 -8.84 -1.37 -15.51
N ILE A 181 -9.27 -0.14 -15.76
CA ILE A 181 -9.07 0.58 -17.03
C ILE A 181 -8.07 1.71 -16.75
N ASN A 182 -6.96 1.73 -17.48
CA ASN A 182 -5.90 2.72 -17.29
C ASN A 182 -6.13 3.91 -18.22
N CYS A 183 -6.55 5.04 -17.67
CA CYS A 183 -6.93 6.24 -18.41
C CYS A 183 -5.72 6.99 -19.01
N ALA A 184 -4.49 6.61 -18.63
CA ALA A 184 -3.29 7.12 -19.29
C ALA A 184 -3.06 6.51 -20.69
N HIS A 185 -3.92 5.57 -21.09
CA HIS A 185 -3.92 4.90 -22.38
C HIS A 185 -5.35 4.87 -22.95
N ASP A 186 -5.43 4.69 -24.27
CA ASP A 186 -6.69 4.65 -25.00
C ASP A 186 -7.49 5.96 -24.84
N GLY A 187 -8.80 5.94 -25.05
CA GLY A 187 -9.65 7.13 -24.92
C GLY A 187 -11.11 6.79 -24.59
N PRO A 188 -11.96 7.81 -24.41
CA PRO A 188 -13.35 7.66 -23.92
C PRO A 188 -14.17 6.58 -24.64
N GLU A 189 -14.07 6.49 -25.96
CA GLU A 189 -14.79 5.50 -26.78
C GLU A 189 -14.36 4.06 -26.44
N ALA A 190 -13.05 3.83 -26.32
CA ALA A 190 -12.50 2.53 -25.97
C ALA A 190 -12.86 2.13 -24.53
N TRP A 191 -12.78 3.08 -23.59
CA TRP A 191 -13.17 2.86 -22.20
C TRP A 191 -14.65 2.49 -22.10
N ALA A 192 -15.54 3.22 -22.80
CA ALA A 192 -16.96 2.94 -22.83
C ALA A 192 -17.26 1.54 -23.41
N ALA A 193 -16.56 1.11 -24.45
CA ALA A 193 -16.70 -0.23 -25.01
C ALA A 193 -16.26 -1.32 -24.00
N MET A 194 -15.11 -1.15 -23.34
CA MET A 194 -14.64 -2.05 -22.28
C MET A 194 -15.66 -2.15 -21.14
N ILE A 195 -16.17 -1.01 -20.67
CA ILE A 195 -17.22 -0.94 -19.64
C ILE A 195 -18.46 -1.72 -20.11
N GLY A 196 -18.92 -1.49 -21.34
CA GLY A 196 -20.05 -2.21 -21.93
C GLY A 196 -19.87 -3.73 -21.93
N HIS A 197 -18.67 -4.21 -22.24
CA HIS A 197 -18.32 -5.64 -22.20
C HIS A 197 -18.29 -6.20 -20.77
N ILE A 198 -17.80 -5.44 -19.79
CA ILE A 198 -17.84 -5.81 -18.36
C ILE A 198 -19.29 -5.90 -17.89
N ARG A 199 -20.10 -4.85 -18.10
CA ARG A 199 -21.52 -4.81 -17.69
C ARG A 199 -22.34 -5.93 -18.35
N LYS A 200 -22.01 -6.30 -19.59
CA LYS A 200 -22.63 -7.47 -20.25
C LYS A 200 -22.27 -8.77 -19.55
N SER A 201 -21.01 -8.94 -19.13
CA SER A 201 -20.55 -10.12 -18.40
C SER A 201 -21.15 -10.20 -16.99
N GLU A 202 -21.36 -9.07 -16.32
CA GLU A 202 -22.11 -9.00 -15.05
C GLU A 202 -23.53 -9.56 -15.22
N ARG A 203 -24.27 -9.09 -16.23
CA ARG A 203 -25.63 -9.58 -16.51
C ARG A 203 -25.68 -11.08 -16.83
N MET A 204 -24.66 -11.59 -17.53
CA MET A 204 -24.59 -13.02 -17.89
C MET A 204 -24.26 -13.92 -16.70
N THR A 205 -23.44 -13.43 -15.77
CA THR A 205 -22.93 -14.24 -14.64
C THR A 205 -23.69 -14.01 -13.34
N GLY A 206 -24.45 -12.93 -13.23
CA GLY A 206 -25.07 -12.47 -11.98
C GLY A 206 -24.06 -11.94 -10.95
N ARG A 207 -22.77 -11.86 -11.29
CA ARG A 207 -21.71 -11.34 -10.41
C ARG A 207 -21.55 -9.85 -10.63
N LYS A 208 -21.41 -9.08 -9.54
CA LYS A 208 -20.91 -7.70 -9.62
C LYS A 208 -19.41 -7.74 -9.92
N LEU A 209 -18.98 -6.97 -10.92
CA LEU A 209 -17.62 -6.86 -11.42
C LEU A 209 -17.22 -5.37 -11.39
N PRO A 210 -16.74 -4.86 -10.23
CA PRO A 210 -16.42 -3.45 -10.10
C PRO A 210 -15.36 -2.97 -11.09
N ILE A 211 -15.50 -1.73 -11.54
CA ILE A 211 -14.61 -1.09 -12.50
C ILE A 211 -13.83 0.03 -11.79
N SER A 212 -12.52 -0.14 -11.72
CA SER A 212 -11.56 0.87 -11.27
C SER A 212 -11.01 1.60 -12.49
N MET A 213 -11.33 2.89 -12.64
CA MET A 213 -10.69 3.74 -13.64
C MET A 213 -9.49 4.45 -13.02
N ASP A 214 -8.30 4.15 -13.54
CA ASP A 214 -7.01 4.62 -13.01
C ASP A 214 -6.55 5.87 -13.75
N LEU A 215 -6.50 7.00 -13.06
CA LEU A 215 -6.08 8.29 -13.60
C LEU A 215 -4.60 8.26 -13.97
N GLY A 216 -4.20 9.06 -14.95
CA GLY A 216 -2.81 9.09 -15.42
C GLY A 216 -1.87 9.70 -14.38
N GLY A 217 -2.28 10.81 -13.77
CA GLY A 217 -1.44 11.64 -12.93
C GLY A 217 -0.25 12.25 -13.71
N PRO A 218 0.57 13.07 -13.03
CA PRO A 218 1.72 13.72 -13.64
C PRO A 218 2.85 12.72 -13.96
N LYS A 219 2.81 12.11 -15.16
CA LYS A 219 3.86 11.19 -15.60
C LYS A 219 5.06 11.94 -16.18
N PHE A 220 6.16 11.88 -15.45
CA PHE A 220 7.42 12.50 -15.82
C PHE A 220 8.18 11.64 -16.82
N ARG A 221 8.38 12.16 -18.04
CA ARG A 221 9.03 11.42 -19.14
C ARG A 221 10.02 12.27 -19.91
N VAL A 222 10.96 11.61 -20.57
CA VAL A 222 11.76 12.22 -21.65
C VAL A 222 10.87 12.46 -22.86
N THR A 223 10.87 13.68 -23.39
CA THR A 223 10.03 14.06 -24.55
C THR A 223 10.84 14.14 -25.84
N LYS A 224 12.06 14.65 -25.77
CA LYS A 224 12.97 14.79 -26.91
C LYS A 224 14.39 14.48 -26.49
N THR A 225 15.20 14.08 -27.45
CA THR A 225 16.63 13.82 -27.28
C THR A 225 17.38 14.36 -28.47
N GLY A 226 18.63 14.81 -28.28
CA GLY A 226 19.46 15.30 -29.37
C GLY A 226 20.93 15.44 -29.00
N GLY A 227 21.72 15.97 -29.93
CA GLY A 227 23.17 16.06 -29.78
C GLY A 227 23.88 14.70 -29.86
N PRO A 228 25.19 14.66 -29.57
CA PRO A 228 26.01 13.44 -29.64
C PRO A 228 25.77 12.53 -28.42
N LEU A 229 24.56 11.98 -28.26
CA LEU A 229 24.30 10.94 -27.27
C LEU A 229 24.95 9.61 -27.69
N PRO A 230 25.64 8.90 -26.78
CA PRO A 230 26.03 7.52 -27.01
C PRO A 230 24.81 6.67 -27.36
N LYS A 231 25.03 5.63 -28.19
CA LYS A 231 23.94 4.67 -28.54
C LYS A 231 23.32 4.06 -27.28
N ARG A 232 24.14 3.83 -26.25
CA ARG A 232 23.76 3.40 -24.91
C ARG A 232 24.66 4.09 -23.90
N LEU A 233 24.06 4.72 -22.91
CA LEU A 233 24.74 5.32 -21.76
C LEU A 233 25.31 4.22 -20.87
N GLN A 234 26.55 4.42 -20.45
CA GLN A 234 27.34 3.61 -19.54
C GLN A 234 27.68 4.41 -18.27
N ALA A 235 28.14 3.74 -17.21
CA ALA A 235 28.62 4.42 -16.01
C ALA A 235 29.77 5.39 -16.34
N GLY A 236 29.74 6.59 -15.77
CA GLY A 236 30.65 7.69 -16.05
C GLY A 236 30.30 8.53 -17.29
N ASP A 237 29.35 8.10 -18.13
CA ASP A 237 28.89 8.94 -19.24
C ASP A 237 28.19 10.19 -18.73
N ARG A 238 28.30 11.29 -19.49
CA ARG A 238 27.68 12.57 -19.17
C ARG A 238 26.69 13.00 -20.24
N PHE A 239 25.51 13.45 -19.80
CA PHE A 239 24.47 14.01 -20.65
C PHE A 239 23.75 15.14 -19.91
N ALA A 240 22.98 15.96 -20.64
CA ALA A 240 22.26 17.08 -20.05
C ALA A 240 20.75 16.92 -20.15
N PHE A 241 20.02 17.33 -19.11
CA PHE A 241 18.62 17.72 -19.25
C PHE A 241 18.55 19.21 -19.61
N VAL A 242 17.73 19.55 -20.60
CA VAL A 242 17.63 20.91 -21.14
C VAL A 242 16.18 21.36 -21.26
N GLU A 243 15.93 22.64 -21.03
CA GLU A 243 14.63 23.27 -21.25
C GLU A 243 14.29 23.34 -22.74
N LYS A 244 15.30 23.65 -23.55
CA LYS A 244 15.21 23.74 -25.02
C LYS A 244 16.54 23.38 -25.67
N PRO A 245 16.53 22.91 -26.94
CA PRO A 245 17.75 22.44 -27.61
C PRO A 245 18.89 23.46 -27.66
N SER A 246 18.58 24.75 -27.75
CA SER A 246 19.58 25.83 -27.83
C SER A 246 20.32 26.11 -26.52
N LEU A 247 19.89 25.51 -25.40
CA LEU A 247 20.56 25.61 -24.10
C LEU A 247 21.42 24.39 -23.77
N ALA A 248 21.56 23.46 -24.71
CA ALA A 248 22.42 22.29 -24.52
C ALA A 248 23.90 22.70 -24.44
N PRO A 249 24.66 22.15 -23.48
CA PRO A 249 26.11 22.34 -23.44
C PRO A 249 26.78 21.86 -24.72
N GLU A 250 27.79 22.59 -25.18
CA GLU A 250 28.50 22.28 -26.42
C GLU A 250 29.12 20.87 -26.38
N GLY A 251 28.96 20.12 -27.47
CA GLY A 251 29.49 18.76 -27.58
C GLY A 251 28.81 17.72 -26.67
N ARG A 252 27.70 18.04 -25.99
CA ARG A 252 26.99 17.10 -25.11
C ARG A 252 25.68 16.61 -25.72
N GLY A 253 25.43 15.31 -25.57
CA GLY A 253 24.11 14.74 -25.78
C GLY A 253 23.12 15.25 -24.72
N TRP A 254 21.87 15.46 -25.11
CA TRP A 254 20.85 16.05 -24.25
C TRP A 254 19.48 15.41 -24.39
N ALA A 255 18.65 15.62 -23.37
CA ALA A 255 17.25 15.22 -23.33
C ALA A 255 16.37 16.34 -22.75
N MET A 256 15.12 16.42 -23.20
CA MET A 256 14.10 17.32 -22.64
C MET A 256 13.13 16.52 -21.76
N LEU A 257 12.68 17.15 -20.69
CA LEU A 257 11.74 16.58 -19.73
C LEU A 257 10.31 17.01 -20.05
N GLY A 258 9.33 16.18 -19.71
CA GLY A 258 7.91 16.39 -20.01
C GLY A 258 7.21 17.41 -19.11
N HIS A 259 7.86 17.82 -18.02
CA HIS A 259 7.30 18.80 -17.09
C HIS A 259 8.38 19.79 -16.62
N PRO A 260 8.13 21.12 -16.67
CA PRO A 260 9.12 22.13 -16.25
C PRO A 260 9.58 21.97 -14.80
N ALA A 261 8.70 21.54 -13.89
CA ALA A 261 9.03 21.34 -12.48
C ALA A 261 10.18 20.34 -12.26
N LEU A 262 10.36 19.36 -13.17
CA LEU A 262 11.47 18.41 -13.07
C LEU A 262 12.81 19.11 -13.24
N LEU A 263 12.94 19.94 -14.28
CA LEU A 263 14.18 20.67 -14.54
C LEU A 263 14.44 21.70 -13.43
N ALA A 264 13.39 22.32 -12.89
CA ALA A 264 13.48 23.25 -11.78
C ALA A 264 13.94 22.59 -10.47
N ALA A 265 13.60 21.32 -10.27
CA ALA A 265 14.01 20.53 -9.10
C ALA A 265 15.44 19.97 -9.20
N LEU A 266 16.11 20.08 -10.34
CA LEU A 266 17.50 19.64 -10.48
C LEU A 266 18.45 20.64 -9.83
N ALA A 267 19.16 20.18 -8.81
CA ALA A 267 20.26 20.89 -8.15
C ALA A 267 21.49 19.97 -8.06
N PRO A 268 22.73 20.51 -7.99
CA PRO A 268 23.91 19.67 -7.80
C PRO A 268 23.75 18.71 -6.62
N GLY A 269 24.05 17.43 -6.85
CA GLY A 269 23.86 16.35 -5.88
C GLY A 269 22.50 15.64 -5.93
N VAL A 270 21.50 16.18 -6.63
CA VAL A 270 20.21 15.49 -6.84
C VAL A 270 20.42 14.24 -7.68
N GLN A 271 19.87 13.12 -7.22
CA GLN A 271 19.83 11.89 -7.99
C GLN A 271 18.63 11.86 -8.93
N VAL A 272 18.86 11.36 -10.14
CA VAL A 272 17.84 11.17 -11.16
C VAL A 272 17.84 9.73 -11.61
N SER A 273 16.65 9.15 -11.65
CA SER A 273 16.40 7.82 -12.18
C SER A 273 15.71 7.89 -13.54
N VAL A 274 16.08 7.01 -14.46
CA VAL A 274 15.48 6.93 -15.81
C VAL A 274 15.09 5.48 -16.13
N ASP A 275 13.90 5.32 -16.74
CA ASP A 275 13.31 4.05 -17.17
C ASP A 275 13.14 3.03 -16.03
N ASP A 276 12.43 3.44 -14.98
CA ASP A 276 12.09 2.60 -13.81
C ASP A 276 13.33 2.07 -13.08
N GLY A 277 14.28 2.96 -12.72
CA GLY A 277 15.47 2.54 -11.98
C GLY A 277 16.60 1.95 -12.81
N LYS A 278 16.48 1.82 -14.14
CA LYS A 278 17.49 1.16 -14.98
C LYS A 278 18.75 1.98 -15.21
N LEU A 279 18.64 3.31 -15.14
CA LEU A 279 19.76 4.23 -15.15
C LEU A 279 19.61 5.19 -13.98
N TRP A 280 20.70 5.38 -13.23
CA TRP A 280 20.84 6.36 -12.16
C TRP A 280 21.95 7.32 -12.54
N ALA A 281 21.69 8.61 -12.37
CA ALA A 281 22.65 9.66 -12.63
C ALA A 281 22.54 10.75 -11.56
N THR A 282 23.66 11.40 -11.25
CA THR A 282 23.71 12.50 -10.31
C THR A 282 23.94 13.80 -11.05
N VAL A 283 23.19 14.84 -10.68
CA VAL A 283 23.40 16.18 -11.20
C VAL A 283 24.75 16.69 -10.71
N ILE A 284 25.68 16.92 -11.64
CA ILE A 284 27.02 17.42 -11.32
C ILE A 284 27.07 18.95 -11.34
N GLN A 285 26.29 19.57 -12.22
CA GLN A 285 26.26 21.03 -12.37
C GLN A 285 24.91 21.46 -12.96
N THR A 286 24.43 22.61 -12.53
CA THR A 286 23.29 23.30 -13.15
C THR A 286 23.74 24.59 -13.83
N GLY A 287 23.01 24.97 -14.88
CA GLY A 287 23.22 26.20 -15.61
C GLY A 287 21.88 26.79 -16.04
N ARG A 288 21.91 27.87 -16.82
CA ARG A 288 20.68 28.52 -17.28
C ARG A 288 19.89 27.58 -18.20
N GLY A 289 18.77 27.06 -17.69
CA GLY A 289 17.85 26.16 -18.39
C GLY A 289 18.44 24.79 -18.76
N HIS A 290 19.47 24.34 -18.05
CA HIS A 290 19.99 22.97 -18.18
C HIS A 290 20.60 22.44 -16.88
N ALA A 291 20.65 21.12 -16.76
CA ALA A 291 21.40 20.39 -15.75
C ALA A 291 22.28 19.36 -16.43
N LEU A 292 23.56 19.31 -16.06
CA LEU A 292 24.51 18.29 -16.52
C LEU A 292 24.55 17.17 -15.48
N LEU A 293 24.47 15.93 -15.96
CA LEU A 293 24.42 14.74 -15.14
C LEU A 293 25.56 13.80 -15.52
N GLU A 294 26.02 13.03 -14.55
CA GLU A 294 26.93 11.91 -14.72
C GLU A 294 26.22 10.61 -14.32
N VAL A 295 26.35 9.57 -15.14
CA VAL A 295 25.70 8.27 -14.89
C VAL A 295 26.46 7.53 -13.78
N ASP A 296 25.77 7.27 -12.68
CA ASP A 296 26.32 6.53 -11.53
C ASP A 296 26.21 5.01 -11.75
N ARG A 297 25.04 4.55 -12.18
CA ARG A 297 24.71 3.12 -12.28
C ARG A 297 23.79 2.85 -13.45
N VAL A 298 24.12 1.83 -14.22
CA VAL A 298 23.30 1.30 -15.32
C VAL A 298 23.63 -0.18 -15.51
N GLY A 299 22.68 -0.98 -16.00
CA GLY A 299 22.94 -2.40 -16.30
C GLY A 299 24.05 -2.57 -17.35
N GLU A 300 24.71 -3.73 -17.38
CA GLU A 300 25.90 -4.01 -18.23
C GLU A 300 25.72 -3.66 -19.71
N ARG A 301 24.51 -3.86 -20.24
CA ARG A 301 24.21 -3.55 -21.64
C ARG A 301 24.12 -2.04 -21.90
N GLY A 302 24.13 -1.18 -20.88
CA GLY A 302 23.87 0.25 -20.94
C GLY A 302 22.39 0.59 -21.24
N LEU A 303 22.03 1.87 -21.20
CA LEU A 303 20.66 2.32 -21.46
C LEU A 303 20.58 3.30 -22.64
N LYS A 304 19.64 3.06 -23.56
CA LYS A 304 19.33 4.03 -24.62
C LYS A 304 18.35 5.08 -24.09
N LEU A 305 18.85 6.30 -23.88
CA LEU A 305 18.02 7.46 -23.57
C LEU A 305 17.24 7.86 -24.82
N LYS A 306 15.91 7.77 -24.75
CA LYS A 306 15.00 8.05 -25.88
C LYS A 306 13.69 8.66 -25.35
N PRO A 307 12.88 9.30 -26.21
CA PRO A 307 11.54 9.73 -25.83
C PRO A 307 10.68 8.60 -25.24
N GLY A 308 9.80 8.96 -24.31
CA GLY A 308 8.87 8.08 -23.60
C GLY A 308 9.43 7.41 -22.35
N ARG A 309 10.75 7.50 -22.08
CA ARG A 309 11.36 6.95 -20.86
C ARG A 309 10.90 7.72 -19.63
N GLY A 310 10.45 7.01 -18.59
CA GLY A 310 10.10 7.60 -17.30
C GLY A 310 11.31 8.26 -16.64
N VAL A 311 11.08 9.34 -15.89
CA VAL A 311 12.09 10.08 -15.15
C VAL A 311 11.58 10.32 -13.74
N ASN A 312 12.38 9.99 -12.74
CA ASN A 312 12.07 10.17 -11.33
C ASN A 312 13.19 10.97 -10.66
N LEU A 313 12.85 11.76 -9.64
CA LEU A 313 13.81 12.52 -8.85
C LEU A 313 13.67 12.09 -7.38
N PRO A 314 14.19 10.91 -7.00
CA PRO A 314 14.02 10.38 -5.66
C PRO A 314 14.48 11.36 -4.58
N GLY A 315 13.65 11.55 -3.56
CA GLY A 315 13.90 12.48 -2.47
C GLY A 315 13.71 13.97 -2.81
N SER A 316 13.33 14.30 -4.06
CA SER A 316 13.01 15.68 -4.44
C SER A 316 11.52 15.95 -4.29
N HIS A 317 11.18 17.10 -3.71
CA HIS A 317 9.79 17.56 -3.69
C HIS A 317 9.43 18.23 -5.01
N LEU A 318 8.53 17.61 -5.77
CA LEU A 318 7.98 18.18 -7.00
C LEU A 318 6.66 18.88 -6.68
N ASP A 319 6.64 20.20 -6.81
CA ASP A 319 5.42 21.00 -6.72
C ASP A 319 4.62 20.87 -8.02
N VAL A 320 3.87 19.77 -8.12
CA VAL A 320 3.05 19.41 -9.28
C VAL A 320 1.70 18.93 -8.78
N ALA A 321 0.63 19.44 -9.37
CA ALA A 321 -0.72 18.99 -9.08
C ALA A 321 -0.87 17.49 -9.39
N ALA A 322 -1.47 16.74 -8.47
CA ALA A 322 -1.74 15.32 -8.69
C ALA A 322 -2.73 15.05 -9.84
N LEU A 323 -3.60 16.03 -10.16
CA LEU A 323 -4.52 15.97 -11.30
C LEU A 323 -3.98 16.77 -12.49
N THR A 324 -3.83 16.12 -13.63
CA THR A 324 -3.49 16.80 -14.90
C THR A 324 -4.75 17.28 -15.64
N GLU A 325 -4.56 18.06 -16.72
CA GLU A 325 -5.66 18.44 -17.62
C GLU A 325 -6.31 17.21 -18.26
N GLU A 326 -5.52 16.20 -18.63
CA GLU A 326 -6.02 14.93 -19.15
C GLU A 326 -6.80 14.15 -18.09
N ASP A 327 -6.39 14.18 -16.82
CA ASP A 327 -7.14 13.57 -15.73
C ASP A 327 -8.50 14.25 -15.55
N LEU A 328 -8.53 15.59 -15.56
CA LEU A 328 -9.76 16.37 -15.46
C LEU A 328 -10.73 16.08 -16.63
N ALA A 329 -10.21 15.85 -17.83
CA ALA A 329 -11.03 15.44 -18.97
C ALA A 329 -11.52 13.99 -18.82
N ALA A 330 -10.67 13.08 -18.32
CA ALA A 330 -11.06 11.69 -18.06
C ALA A 330 -12.18 11.59 -17.01
N LEU A 331 -12.23 12.50 -16.03
CA LEU A 331 -13.25 12.50 -14.97
C LEU A 331 -14.68 12.55 -15.50
N ASP A 332 -14.93 13.08 -16.70
CA ASP A 332 -16.26 13.11 -17.31
C ASP A 332 -16.81 11.69 -17.53
N VAL A 333 -15.95 10.74 -17.91
CA VAL A 333 -16.30 9.32 -18.06
C VAL A 333 -16.24 8.60 -16.72
N VAL A 334 -15.20 8.88 -15.91
CA VAL A 334 -14.98 8.20 -14.63
C VAL A 334 -16.17 8.38 -13.69
N VAL A 335 -16.67 9.61 -13.52
CA VAL A 335 -17.79 9.90 -12.61
C VAL A 335 -19.08 9.22 -13.08
N ALA A 336 -19.28 9.11 -14.40
CA ALA A 336 -20.46 8.49 -14.98
C ALA A 336 -20.45 6.95 -14.85
N GLU A 337 -19.29 6.31 -15.00
CA GLU A 337 -19.20 4.87 -15.27
C GLU A 337 -18.46 4.04 -14.23
N ALA A 338 -17.49 4.62 -13.50
CA ALA A 338 -16.60 3.89 -12.62
C ALA A 338 -17.23 3.53 -11.27
N ASP A 339 -16.83 2.40 -10.71
CA ASP A 339 -17.11 2.06 -9.31
C ASP A 339 -16.02 2.64 -8.39
N LEU A 340 -14.78 2.74 -8.89
CA LEU A 340 -13.63 3.32 -8.21
C LEU A 340 -12.84 4.24 -9.15
N VAL A 341 -12.32 5.33 -8.61
CA VAL A 341 -11.27 6.15 -9.22
C VAL A 341 -9.94 5.85 -8.54
N ALA A 342 -8.96 5.34 -9.27
CA ALA A 342 -7.61 5.17 -8.73
C ALA A 342 -6.82 6.47 -8.95
N PHE A 343 -6.43 7.10 -7.85
CA PHE A 343 -5.85 8.43 -7.84
C PHE A 343 -4.33 8.35 -7.80
N SER A 344 -3.71 8.47 -8.98
CA SER A 344 -2.26 8.43 -9.18
C SER A 344 -1.55 9.62 -8.57
N PHE A 345 -0.35 9.36 -8.03
CA PHE A 345 0.58 10.33 -7.44
C PHE A 345 -0.07 11.26 -6.41
N VAL A 346 -1.08 10.78 -5.68
CA VAL A 346 -1.67 11.53 -4.57
C VAL A 346 -0.62 11.75 -3.49
N GLN A 347 -0.44 13.00 -3.06
CA GLN A 347 0.60 13.35 -2.07
C GLN A 347 0.00 13.94 -0.80
N THR A 348 -1.04 14.76 -0.92
CA THR A 348 -1.56 15.58 0.18
C THR A 348 -3.09 15.47 0.34
N PRO A 349 -3.65 15.77 1.52
CA PRO A 349 -5.09 15.92 1.69
C PRO A 349 -5.71 16.98 0.75
N GLY A 350 -4.92 17.99 0.34
CA GLY A 350 -5.33 18.98 -0.65
C GLY A 350 -5.65 18.35 -2.00
N ASP A 351 -4.83 17.39 -2.45
CA ASP A 351 -5.06 16.65 -3.69
C ASP A 351 -6.37 15.87 -3.64
N VAL A 352 -6.65 15.22 -2.50
CA VAL A 352 -7.90 14.46 -2.29
C VAL A 352 -9.12 15.38 -2.37
N ARG A 353 -9.06 16.54 -1.71
CA ARG A 353 -10.13 17.55 -1.80
C ARG A 353 -10.33 18.06 -3.23
N ALA A 354 -9.24 18.27 -3.97
CA ALA A 354 -9.32 18.69 -5.37
C ALA A 354 -10.00 17.63 -6.25
N LEU A 355 -9.67 16.36 -6.07
CA LEU A 355 -10.34 15.25 -6.77
C LEU A 355 -11.82 15.19 -6.41
N ILE A 356 -12.18 15.24 -5.12
CA ILE A 356 -13.58 15.20 -4.68
C ILE A 356 -14.36 16.37 -5.30
N ALA A 357 -13.85 17.60 -5.21
CA ALA A 357 -14.51 18.76 -5.79
C ALA A 357 -14.67 18.64 -7.32
N ALA A 358 -13.66 18.12 -8.01
CA ALA A 358 -13.72 17.89 -9.46
C ALA A 358 -14.75 16.83 -9.84
N MET A 359 -14.91 15.79 -9.03
CA MET A 359 -15.95 14.76 -9.21
C MET A 359 -17.35 15.29 -8.89
N GLU A 360 -17.51 16.02 -7.79
CA GLU A 360 -18.78 16.64 -7.39
C GLU A 360 -19.30 17.61 -8.46
N ALA A 361 -18.41 18.41 -9.06
CA ALA A 361 -18.75 19.32 -10.15
C ALA A 361 -19.27 18.60 -11.42
N ARG A 362 -18.97 17.30 -11.57
CA ARG A 362 -19.38 16.44 -12.69
C ARG A 362 -20.50 15.47 -12.31
N ALA A 363 -20.91 15.45 -11.05
CA ALA A 363 -21.89 14.49 -10.57
C ALA A 363 -23.22 14.69 -11.27
N CYS A 364 -23.72 13.64 -11.92
CA CYS A 364 -25.07 13.59 -12.45
C CYS A 364 -25.91 12.65 -11.57
N HIS A 365 -26.97 13.17 -10.92
CA HIS A 365 -27.93 12.32 -10.23
C HIS A 365 -28.58 11.34 -11.22
N PRO A 366 -28.78 10.06 -10.85
CA PRO A 366 -28.84 9.52 -9.47
C PRO A 366 -27.63 8.70 -9.00
N ARG A 367 -26.52 8.64 -9.76
CA ARG A 367 -25.38 7.75 -9.41
C ARG A 367 -24.55 8.35 -8.26
N PRO A 368 -24.17 7.57 -7.24
CA PRO A 368 -23.19 8.03 -6.25
C PRO A 368 -21.81 8.20 -6.89
N LEU A 369 -20.99 9.09 -6.32
CA LEU A 369 -19.59 9.23 -6.73
C LEU A 369 -18.82 7.91 -6.55
N PRO A 370 -17.83 7.62 -7.42
CA PRO A 370 -16.99 6.44 -7.27
C PRO A 370 -16.18 6.48 -5.97
N ALA A 371 -15.85 5.30 -5.43
CA ALA A 371 -14.92 5.19 -4.32
C ALA A 371 -13.52 5.68 -4.73
N ILE A 372 -12.75 6.20 -3.78
CA ILE A 372 -11.37 6.64 -4.04
C ILE A 372 -10.41 5.49 -3.72
N LEU A 373 -9.54 5.14 -4.67
CA LEU A 373 -8.42 4.24 -4.45
C LEU A 373 -7.12 5.06 -4.47
N LEU A 374 -6.58 5.36 -3.29
CA LEU A 374 -5.36 6.17 -3.13
C LEU A 374 -4.14 5.38 -3.59
N LYS A 375 -3.43 5.84 -4.62
CA LYS A 375 -2.21 5.17 -5.09
C LYS A 375 -0.97 5.77 -4.43
N ILE A 376 -0.31 4.96 -3.61
CA ILE A 376 0.87 5.39 -2.87
C ILE A 376 2.10 5.10 -3.72
N GLU A 377 2.55 6.15 -4.40
CA GLU A 377 3.62 6.13 -5.41
C GLU A 377 4.82 7.00 -5.02
N THR A 378 4.65 7.92 -4.05
CA THR A 378 5.69 8.89 -3.65
C THR A 378 6.00 8.82 -2.15
N PRO A 379 7.18 9.29 -1.71
CA PRO A 379 7.54 9.33 -0.28
C PRO A 379 6.61 10.26 0.52
N MET A 380 6.14 11.35 -0.10
CA MET A 380 5.18 12.27 0.53
C MET A 380 3.82 11.59 0.74
N GLY A 381 3.29 10.92 -0.30
CA GLY A 381 2.03 10.19 -0.19
C GLY A 381 2.11 9.06 0.84
N LEU A 382 3.27 8.41 0.97
CA LEU A 382 3.53 7.43 2.03
C LEU A 382 3.52 8.08 3.42
N HIS A 383 4.26 9.18 3.61
CA HIS A 383 4.35 9.87 4.89
C HIS A 383 2.99 10.41 5.35
N LEU A 384 2.20 10.96 4.43
CA LEU A 384 0.88 11.51 4.70
C LEU A 384 -0.25 10.48 4.56
N LEU A 385 0.05 9.19 4.43
CA LEU A 385 -0.97 8.16 4.21
C LEU A 385 -2.10 8.16 5.26
N PRO A 386 -1.85 8.30 6.58
CA PRO A 386 -2.94 8.42 7.55
C PRO A 386 -3.86 9.62 7.26
N GLU A 387 -3.27 10.76 6.91
CA GLU A 387 -3.99 12.00 6.59
C GLU A 387 -4.83 11.86 5.30
N LEU A 388 -4.29 11.18 4.30
CA LEU A 388 -4.99 10.87 3.05
C LEU A 388 -6.19 9.95 3.29
N ILE A 389 -6.02 8.93 4.14
CA ILE A 389 -7.09 7.99 4.52
C ILE A 389 -8.23 8.73 5.24
N VAL A 390 -7.91 9.63 6.19
CA VAL A 390 -8.92 10.42 6.90
C VAL A 390 -9.68 11.33 5.95
N GLU A 391 -8.97 12.08 5.09
CA GLU A 391 -9.60 13.01 4.15
C GLU A 391 -10.51 12.29 3.14
N ALA A 392 -10.00 11.22 2.52
CA ALA A 392 -10.76 10.47 1.52
C ALA A 392 -11.91 9.69 2.17
N GLY A 393 -11.59 8.88 3.19
CA GLY A 393 -12.55 8.02 3.89
C GLY A 393 -13.64 8.80 4.62
N GLY A 394 -13.31 10.01 5.09
CA GLY A 394 -14.23 10.95 5.70
C GLY A 394 -15.31 11.46 4.77
N SER A 395 -15.10 11.42 3.45
CA SER A 395 -16.02 11.94 2.43
C SER A 395 -16.62 10.85 1.54
N LEU A 396 -15.83 9.85 1.13
CA LEU A 396 -16.22 8.77 0.22
C LEU A 396 -15.65 7.42 0.68
N PRO A 397 -16.18 6.28 0.23
CA PRO A 397 -15.52 4.99 0.42
C PRO A 397 -14.08 5.03 -0.11
N VAL A 398 -13.14 4.48 0.67
CA VAL A 398 -11.70 4.57 0.38
C VAL A 398 -11.04 3.20 0.37
N GLY A 399 -10.11 3.00 -0.55
CA GLY A 399 -9.12 1.93 -0.58
C GLY A 399 -7.72 2.52 -0.76
N VAL A 400 -6.69 1.71 -0.52
CA VAL A 400 -5.29 2.07 -0.74
C VAL A 400 -4.66 1.09 -1.73
N MET A 401 -3.83 1.58 -2.65
CA MET A 401 -3.03 0.76 -3.55
C MET A 401 -1.55 0.98 -3.27
N ILE A 402 -0.84 -0.11 -2.96
CA ILE A 402 0.63 -0.12 -2.88
C ILE A 402 1.16 -0.21 -4.31
N ALA A 403 1.43 0.94 -4.93
CA ALA A 403 1.89 1.03 -6.29
C ALA A 403 3.43 0.88 -6.34
N ARG A 404 3.88 -0.37 -6.14
CA ARG A 404 5.29 -0.71 -5.90
C ARG A 404 6.25 -0.29 -7.01
N GLY A 405 5.80 -0.26 -8.27
CA GLY A 405 6.63 0.14 -9.41
C GLY A 405 7.24 1.53 -9.24
N ASP A 406 6.40 2.56 -9.15
CA ASP A 406 6.85 3.94 -8.93
C ASP A 406 7.41 4.14 -7.52
N LEU A 407 6.76 3.57 -6.50
CA LEU A 407 7.19 3.73 -5.11
C LEU A 407 8.63 3.23 -4.89
N ALA A 408 8.99 2.05 -5.41
CA ALA A 408 10.33 1.48 -5.24
C ALA A 408 11.44 2.34 -5.85
N VAL A 409 11.14 3.08 -6.91
CA VAL A 409 12.10 4.03 -7.51
C VAL A 409 12.33 5.21 -6.58
N GLU A 410 11.29 5.69 -5.90
CA GLU A 410 11.33 6.87 -5.04
C GLU A 410 11.91 6.61 -3.64
N ILE A 411 11.60 5.47 -2.99
CA ILE A 411 12.05 5.17 -1.63
C ILE A 411 13.27 4.22 -1.57
N GLY A 412 13.67 3.66 -2.70
CA GLY A 412 14.68 2.61 -2.78
C GLY A 412 14.08 1.20 -2.72
N PHE A 413 14.66 0.29 -3.51
CA PHE A 413 14.18 -1.09 -3.65
C PHE A 413 14.35 -1.92 -2.37
N ASP A 414 15.39 -1.63 -1.59
CA ASP A 414 15.71 -2.27 -0.32
C ASP A 414 14.64 -1.99 0.76
N ARG A 415 14.04 -0.81 0.75
CA ARG A 415 13.00 -0.41 1.71
C ARG A 415 11.59 -0.87 1.33
N LEU A 416 11.38 -1.30 0.08
CA LEU A 416 10.05 -1.65 -0.41
C LEU A 416 9.36 -2.73 0.44
N SER A 417 10.12 -3.74 0.88
CA SER A 417 9.57 -4.84 1.67
C SER A 417 9.11 -4.39 3.06
N GLU A 418 9.85 -3.49 3.70
CA GLU A 418 9.48 -2.87 4.98
C GLU A 418 8.23 -2.01 4.82
N ILE A 419 8.25 -1.06 3.88
CA ILE A 419 7.18 -0.08 3.70
C ILE A 419 5.86 -0.74 3.31
N GLN A 420 5.90 -1.79 2.49
CA GLN A 420 4.72 -2.56 2.17
C GLN A 420 4.04 -3.16 3.40
N GLU A 421 4.81 -3.69 4.36
CA GLU A 421 4.26 -4.23 5.60
C GLU A 421 3.60 -3.15 6.45
N GLU A 422 4.24 -1.98 6.56
CA GLU A 422 3.70 -0.84 7.31
C GLU A 422 2.38 -0.35 6.71
N ILE A 423 2.28 -0.26 5.37
CA ILE A 423 1.03 0.12 4.70
C ILE A 423 -0.07 -0.92 4.96
N LEU A 424 0.24 -2.22 4.90
CA LEU A 424 -0.74 -3.28 5.18
C LEU A 424 -1.30 -3.16 6.61
N TRP A 425 -0.44 -2.95 7.61
CA TRP A 425 -0.85 -2.85 9.01
C TRP A 425 -1.66 -1.58 9.28
N LEU A 426 -1.22 -0.44 8.72
CA LEU A 426 -1.97 0.81 8.83
C LEU A 426 -3.36 0.69 8.19
N CYS A 427 -3.46 0.07 7.02
CA CYS A 427 -4.74 -0.15 6.34
C CYS A 427 -5.64 -1.11 7.14
N GLU A 428 -5.08 -2.14 7.76
CA GLU A 428 -5.84 -3.03 8.66
C GLU A 428 -6.36 -2.27 9.89
N ALA A 429 -5.54 -1.41 10.50
CA ALA A 429 -5.97 -0.55 11.60
C ALA A 429 -7.05 0.46 11.19
N ALA A 430 -6.95 1.02 9.99
CA ALA A 430 -7.97 1.88 9.41
C ALA A 430 -9.18 1.12 8.85
N LYS A 431 -9.16 -0.21 8.84
CA LYS A 431 -10.19 -1.05 8.20
C LYS A 431 -10.45 -0.61 6.74
N VAL A 432 -9.38 -0.23 6.04
CA VAL A 432 -9.38 0.23 4.65
C VAL A 432 -8.82 -0.89 3.77
N PRO A 433 -9.55 -1.34 2.73
CA PRO A 433 -9.04 -2.36 1.82
C PRO A 433 -7.76 -1.92 1.12
N VAL A 434 -6.78 -2.81 1.08
CA VAL A 434 -5.48 -2.57 0.43
C VAL A 434 -5.26 -3.46 -0.78
N VAL A 435 -4.80 -2.84 -1.88
CA VAL A 435 -4.44 -3.48 -3.14
C VAL A 435 -2.93 -3.65 -3.20
N TRP A 436 -2.47 -4.89 -3.32
CA TRP A 436 -1.09 -5.23 -3.62
C TRP A 436 -0.89 -5.15 -5.14
N ALA A 437 -0.20 -4.11 -5.60
CA ALA A 437 -0.14 -3.80 -7.03
C ALA A 437 1.27 -3.79 -7.60
N THR A 438 1.29 -3.94 -8.93
CA THR A 438 2.44 -3.94 -9.83
C THR A 438 3.39 -5.13 -9.65
N GLN A 439 3.87 -5.66 -10.78
CA GLN A 439 4.87 -6.74 -10.85
C GLN A 439 4.53 -8.08 -10.17
N VAL A 440 3.28 -8.29 -9.73
CA VAL A 440 2.82 -9.61 -9.28
C VAL A 440 2.67 -10.51 -10.51
N LEU A 441 3.43 -11.61 -10.56
CA LEU A 441 3.42 -12.57 -11.67
C LEU A 441 3.65 -11.91 -13.04
N GLU A 442 4.52 -10.90 -13.12
CA GLU A 442 4.80 -10.13 -14.34
C GLU A 442 5.30 -10.99 -15.49
N GLY A 443 6.27 -11.88 -15.23
CA GLY A 443 6.79 -12.88 -16.16
C GLY A 443 5.71 -13.87 -16.58
N MET A 444 4.81 -14.25 -15.67
CA MET A 444 3.69 -15.11 -16.05
C MET A 444 2.74 -14.41 -17.01
N VAL A 445 2.36 -13.17 -16.70
CA VAL A 445 1.44 -12.37 -17.53
C VAL A 445 2.04 -12.10 -18.92
N LYS A 446 3.35 -11.85 -19.01
CA LYS A 446 4.04 -11.49 -20.27
C LYS A 446 4.56 -12.69 -21.07
N GLU A 447 5.12 -13.68 -20.40
CA GLU A 447 5.91 -14.77 -20.99
C GLU A 447 5.29 -16.16 -20.75
N GLY A 448 4.22 -16.23 -19.95
CA GLY A 448 3.51 -17.48 -19.64
C GLY A 448 4.16 -18.33 -18.55
N GLN A 449 5.27 -17.85 -17.95
CA GLN A 449 6.00 -18.58 -16.92
C GLN A 449 6.32 -17.67 -15.72
N ALA A 450 5.93 -18.11 -14.52
CA ALA A 450 6.30 -17.46 -13.27
C ALA A 450 7.69 -17.90 -12.79
N SER A 451 8.49 -16.97 -12.32
CA SER A 451 9.71 -17.24 -11.56
C SER A 451 9.41 -17.63 -10.12
N ARG A 452 10.40 -18.23 -9.42
CA ARG A 452 10.26 -18.58 -7.99
C ARG A 452 10.00 -17.35 -7.12
N ALA A 453 10.64 -16.22 -7.44
CA ALA A 453 10.45 -14.98 -6.71
C ALA A 453 9.01 -14.47 -6.84
N GLU A 454 8.43 -14.55 -8.04
CA GLU A 454 7.04 -14.13 -8.28
C GLU A 454 6.02 -15.05 -7.62
N VAL A 455 6.29 -16.36 -7.54
CA VAL A 455 5.43 -17.29 -6.78
C VAL A 455 5.42 -16.93 -5.30
N THR A 456 6.59 -16.61 -4.73
CA THR A 456 6.69 -16.15 -3.33
C THR A 456 5.97 -14.82 -3.14
N ASP A 457 6.14 -13.87 -4.06
CA ASP A 457 5.44 -12.57 -4.03
C ASP A 457 3.91 -12.75 -4.10
N ALA A 458 3.42 -13.59 -5.01
CA ALA A 458 2.02 -13.94 -5.12
C ALA A 458 1.47 -14.58 -3.84
N ALA A 459 2.24 -15.47 -3.21
CA ALA A 459 1.85 -16.08 -1.93
C ALA A 459 1.76 -15.05 -0.80
N MET A 460 2.71 -14.11 -0.74
CA MET A 460 2.72 -13.02 0.25
C MET A 460 1.59 -12.01 0.02
N SER A 461 1.21 -11.78 -1.24
CA SER A 461 0.13 -10.86 -1.61
C SER A 461 -1.25 -11.26 -1.05
N GLN A 462 -1.42 -12.51 -0.59
CA GLN A 462 -2.62 -12.97 0.13
C GLN A 462 -2.96 -12.14 1.38
N ARG A 463 -1.98 -11.45 1.94
CA ARG A 463 -2.17 -10.57 3.11
C ARG A 463 -2.94 -9.29 2.75
N ALA A 464 -2.99 -8.93 1.48
CA ALA A 464 -3.77 -7.82 0.97
C ALA A 464 -5.25 -8.21 0.78
N ASP A 465 -6.12 -7.21 0.62
CA ASP A 465 -7.54 -7.44 0.33
C ASP A 465 -7.78 -7.72 -1.15
N CYS A 466 -6.91 -7.20 -2.00
CA CYS A 466 -6.94 -7.40 -3.44
C CYS A 466 -5.52 -7.45 -4.00
N VAL A 467 -5.32 -8.25 -5.04
CA VAL A 467 -4.06 -8.34 -5.79
C VAL A 467 -4.31 -7.85 -7.22
N MET A 468 -3.44 -6.98 -7.73
CA MET A 468 -3.57 -6.45 -9.09
C MET A 468 -2.65 -7.18 -10.06
N LEU A 469 -3.23 -7.71 -11.14
CA LEU A 469 -2.49 -8.20 -12.31
C LEU A 469 -2.51 -7.16 -13.44
N ASN A 470 -1.35 -6.98 -14.07
CA ASN A 470 -1.20 -6.16 -15.27
C ASN A 470 -1.79 -6.86 -16.51
N LYS A 471 -1.92 -6.11 -17.62
CA LYS A 471 -2.33 -6.66 -18.91
C LYS A 471 -1.18 -7.44 -19.57
N GLY A 472 -1.52 -8.53 -20.27
CA GLY A 472 -0.57 -9.30 -21.07
C GLY A 472 -1.22 -10.52 -21.73
N PRO A 473 -0.53 -11.19 -22.67
CA PRO A 473 -1.08 -12.27 -23.47
C PRO A 473 -1.49 -13.51 -22.66
N HIS A 474 -0.92 -13.70 -21.46
CA HIS A 474 -1.16 -14.88 -20.62
C HIS A 474 -1.93 -14.53 -19.34
N VAL A 475 -2.61 -13.37 -19.29
CA VAL A 475 -3.26 -12.89 -18.07
C VAL A 475 -4.35 -13.82 -17.56
N ALA A 476 -5.10 -14.52 -18.43
CA ALA A 476 -6.11 -15.50 -18.01
C ALA A 476 -5.48 -16.65 -17.20
N ALA A 477 -4.40 -17.25 -17.73
CA ALA A 477 -3.65 -18.28 -17.01
C ALA A 477 -3.03 -17.75 -15.71
N ALA A 478 -2.54 -16.50 -15.71
CA ALA A 478 -2.00 -15.86 -14.50
C ALA A 478 -3.06 -15.66 -13.41
N ILE A 479 -4.32 -15.35 -13.77
CA ILE A 479 -5.44 -15.26 -12.83
C ILE A 479 -5.70 -16.62 -12.17
N GLU A 480 -5.79 -17.69 -12.97
CA GLU A 480 -6.02 -19.05 -12.46
C GLU A 480 -4.90 -19.48 -11.51
N PHE A 481 -3.65 -19.26 -11.91
CA PHE A 481 -2.48 -19.60 -11.12
C PHE A 481 -2.40 -18.80 -9.81
N LEU A 482 -2.67 -17.49 -9.88
CA LEU A 482 -2.75 -16.65 -8.68
C LEU A 482 -3.86 -17.14 -7.75
N ARG A 483 -5.05 -17.41 -8.28
CA ARG A 483 -6.19 -17.90 -7.51
C ARG A 483 -5.84 -19.19 -6.75
N ASP A 484 -5.18 -20.12 -7.41
CA ASP A 484 -4.75 -21.38 -6.80
C ASP A 484 -3.75 -21.17 -5.66
N ILE A 485 -2.80 -20.26 -5.83
CA ILE A 485 -1.86 -19.87 -4.76
C ILE A 485 -2.64 -19.30 -3.58
N LEU A 486 -3.55 -18.35 -3.83
CA LEU A 486 -4.32 -17.68 -2.79
C LEU A 486 -5.21 -18.67 -2.01
N ILE A 487 -5.88 -19.62 -2.68
CA ILE A 487 -6.69 -20.67 -2.02
C ILE A 487 -5.85 -21.52 -1.07
N ARG A 488 -4.63 -21.88 -1.49
CA ARG A 488 -3.71 -22.67 -0.66
C ARG A 488 -3.24 -21.85 0.54
N MET A 489 -2.87 -20.59 0.31
CA MET A 489 -2.38 -19.69 1.35
C MET A 489 -3.44 -19.30 2.37
N ASP A 490 -4.72 -19.19 2.00
CA ASP A 490 -5.85 -18.93 2.91
C ASP A 490 -5.98 -19.96 4.04
N ARG A 491 -5.43 -21.18 3.86
CA ARG A 491 -5.40 -22.22 4.89
C ARG A 491 -4.28 -22.02 5.91
N HIS A 492 -3.23 -21.32 5.51
CA HIS A 492 -2.02 -21.13 6.31
C HIS A 492 -1.99 -19.77 6.99
N GLN A 493 -2.51 -18.75 6.33
CA GLN A 493 -2.32 -17.35 6.69
C GLN A 493 -3.62 -16.56 6.55
N THR A 494 -3.81 -15.55 7.40
CA THR A 494 -4.82 -14.50 7.24
C THR A 494 -4.25 -13.21 7.74
N LYS A 495 -4.16 -12.23 6.84
CA LYS A 495 -3.39 -11.00 7.12
C LYS A 495 -2.02 -11.40 7.68
N LYS A 496 -1.60 -10.88 8.81
CA LYS A 496 -0.33 -11.28 9.45
C LYS A 496 -0.40 -12.49 10.39
N SER A 497 -1.57 -13.11 10.56
CA SER A 497 -1.76 -14.23 11.49
C SER A 497 -1.69 -15.60 10.80
N ALA A 498 -0.95 -16.55 11.39
CA ALA A 498 -1.01 -17.95 11.00
C ALA A 498 -2.32 -18.61 11.48
N ARG A 499 -2.96 -19.42 10.62
CA ARG A 499 -4.21 -20.14 10.94
C ARG A 499 -4.01 -21.53 11.56
N LEU A 500 -2.78 -22.07 11.51
CA LEU A 500 -2.37 -23.36 12.10
C LEU A 500 -3.39 -24.52 11.89
N GLY A 501 -4.04 -24.54 10.73
CA GLY A 501 -4.95 -25.63 10.37
C GLY A 501 -4.22 -26.98 10.21
N PRO A 502 -4.94 -28.11 10.22
CA PRO A 502 -4.34 -29.43 10.17
C PRO A 502 -3.47 -29.60 8.91
N LEU A 503 -2.24 -30.09 9.13
CA LEU A 503 -1.26 -30.34 8.08
C LEU A 503 -1.64 -31.62 7.33
N ARG A 504 -1.98 -31.50 6.05
CA ARG A 504 -2.41 -32.63 5.22
C ARG A 504 -1.27 -33.28 4.42
N VAL A 505 -0.13 -32.61 4.30
CA VAL A 505 1.01 -33.09 3.49
C VAL A 505 1.57 -34.40 4.03
N TRP A 506 1.46 -34.62 5.34
CA TRP A 506 1.92 -35.84 6.02
C TRP A 506 0.78 -36.73 6.52
N ALA A 507 -0.47 -36.37 6.22
CA ALA A 507 -1.64 -37.18 6.52
C ALA A 507 -1.85 -38.14 5.33
N GLY A 508 -1.09 -39.23 5.33
CA GLY A 508 -1.25 -40.33 4.37
C GLY A 508 -2.54 -41.08 4.55
#